data_AF-A0A830ETH2-F1
#
_entry.id   AF-A0A830ETH2-F1
#
_cell.length_a   1.000
_cell.length_b   1.000
_cell.length_c   1.000
_cell.angle_alpha   90.00
_cell.angle_beta   90.00
_cell.angle_gamma   90.00
#
_symmetry.space_group_name_H-M   'P 1'
#
loop_
_entity.id
_entity.type
_entity.pdbx_description
1 polymer ?
#
loop_
_entity_poly.entity_id
_entity_poly.type
_entity_poly.pdbx_seq_one_letter_code
_entity_poly.pdbx_strand_id
1 'polypeptide(L)' 'MGEKLMEYYSLVEEEEGFSGKIELAKETNLPGTKASTAPDSQENLQMFREAIEDILGEEPPQL' A
#
# COMPACT_ATOMS: atom_id res chain seq x y z
N MET A 1 -14.01 1.84 1.60
CA MET A 1 -14.06 1.47 0.16
C MET A 1 -12.68 1.67 -0.44
N GLY A 2 -11.68 0.87 -0.05
CA GLY A 2 -10.28 1.11 -0.43
C GLY A 2 -9.59 2.18 0.41
N GLU A 3 -10.20 2.58 1.52
CA GLU A 3 -9.70 3.67 2.37
C GLU A 3 -8.42 3.26 3.10
N LYS A 4 -8.36 2.02 3.57
CA LYS A 4 -7.15 1.49 4.23
C LYS A 4 -6.01 1.30 3.24
N LEU A 5 -6.34 0.83 2.04
CA LEU A 5 -5.34 0.72 0.97
C LEU A 5 -4.77 2.10 0.57
N MET A 6 -5.61 3.14 0.58
CA MET A 6 -5.18 4.51 0.34
C MET A 6 -4.36 5.10 1.50
N GLU A 7 -4.64 4.73 2.76
CA GLU A 7 -3.78 5.10 3.89
C GLU A 7 -2.39 4.50 3.76
N TYR A 8 -2.29 3.21 3.41
CA TYR A 8 -1.02 2.55 3.11
C TYR A 8 -0.25 3.27 1.99
N TYR A 9 -0.94 3.67 0.92
CA TYR A 9 -0.34 4.48 -0.15
C TYR A 9 0.19 5.83 0.32
N SER A 10 -0.52 6.48 1.25
CA SER A 10 -0.15 7.79 1.77
C SER A 10 1.05 7.67 2.70
N LEU A 11 1.10 6.60 3.50
CA LEU A 11 2.21 6.30 4.40
C LEU A 11 3.51 6.06 3.62
N VAL A 12 3.46 5.24 2.58
CA VAL A 12 4.63 5.02 1.71
C VAL A 12 5.03 6.32 0.98
N GLU A 13 4.08 7.20 0.67
CA GLU A 13 4.41 8.52 0.12
C GLU A 13 5.16 9.42 1.09
N GLU A 14 4.79 9.39 2.36
CA GLU A 14 5.44 10.21 3.38
C GLU A 14 6.86 9.72 3.66
N GLU A 15 7.07 8.41 3.64
CA GLU A 15 8.38 7.79 3.90
C GLU A 15 9.30 7.80 2.65
N GLU A 16 8.84 7.26 1.52
CA GLU A 16 9.65 7.07 0.30
C GLU A 16 9.31 8.05 -0.84
N GLY A 17 8.25 8.85 -0.69
CA GLY A 17 7.78 9.74 -1.74
C GLY A 17 7.04 9.02 -2.86
N PHE A 18 7.09 9.62 -4.04
CA PHE A 18 6.38 9.11 -5.22
C PHE A 18 6.93 7.77 -5.73
N SER A 19 8.21 7.47 -5.45
CA SER A 19 8.85 6.21 -5.83
C SER A 19 8.21 5.02 -5.11
N GLY A 20 8.03 5.12 -3.79
CA GLY A 20 7.43 4.04 -3.02
C GLY A 20 5.99 3.75 -3.40
N LYS A 21 5.19 4.77 -3.77
CA LYS A 21 3.85 4.51 -4.35
C LYS A 21 3.92 3.66 -5.61
N ILE A 22 4.90 3.91 -6.49
CA ILE A 22 5.06 3.15 -7.72
C ILE A 22 5.54 1.73 -7.41
N GLU A 23 6.44 1.58 -6.44
CA GLU A 23 6.95 0.27 -6.02
C GLU A 23 5.85 -0.56 -5.39
N LEU A 24 5.05 0.04 -4.50
CA LEU A 24 3.88 -0.56 -3.87
C LEU A 24 2.87 -1.02 -4.93
N ALA A 25 2.60 -0.17 -5.93
CA ALA A 25 1.71 -0.50 -7.04
C ALA A 25 2.21 -1.68 -7.87
N LYS A 26 3.53 -1.83 -8.01
CA LYS A 26 4.15 -2.91 -8.76
C LYS A 26 4.14 -4.23 -7.99
N GLU A 27 4.51 -4.18 -6.72
CA GLU A 27 4.49 -5.30 -5.77
C GLU A 27 3.08 -5.87 -5.61
N THR A 28 2.14 -5.01 -5.21
CA THR A 28 0.73 -5.40 -4.95
C THR A 28 -0.09 -5.59 -6.22
N ASN A 29 0.49 -5.23 -7.38
CA ASN A 29 -0.19 -5.16 -8.67
C ASN A 29 -1.49 -4.32 -8.66
N LEU A 30 -1.61 -3.42 -7.67
CA LEU A 30 -2.79 -2.63 -7.34
C LEU A 30 -2.42 -1.16 -7.27
N PRO A 31 -2.41 -0.43 -8.41
CA PRO A 31 -2.13 1.00 -8.42
C PRO A 31 -3.14 1.79 -7.59
N GLY A 32 -2.74 2.94 -7.02
CA GLY A 32 -3.58 3.76 -6.13
C GLY A 32 -4.97 4.11 -6.67
N THR A 33 -5.12 4.24 -7.99
CA THR A 33 -6.41 4.44 -8.67
C THR A 33 -7.34 3.23 -8.61
N LYS A 34 -6.78 2.01 -8.57
CA LYS A 34 -7.54 0.78 -8.30
C LYS A 34 -7.69 0.54 -6.81
N ALA A 35 -6.68 0.84 -6.00
CA ALA A 35 -6.74 0.70 -4.55
C ALA A 35 -7.90 1.50 -3.94
N SER A 36 -8.16 2.72 -4.44
CA SER A 36 -9.29 3.57 -4.00
C SER A 36 -10.68 3.04 -4.36
N THR A 37 -10.77 2.04 -5.25
CA THR A 37 -12.04 1.42 -5.66
C THR A 37 -12.11 -0.07 -5.31
N ALA A 38 -10.99 -0.65 -4.90
CA ALA A 38 -10.89 -2.02 -4.45
C ALA A 38 -11.46 -2.16 -3.03
N PRO A 39 -12.02 -3.34 -2.69
CA PRO A 39 -12.42 -3.60 -1.32
C PRO A 39 -11.18 -3.73 -0.41
N ASP A 40 -11.29 -3.21 0.81
CA ASP A 40 -10.33 -3.37 1.91
C ASP A 40 -10.40 -4.81 2.47
N SER A 41 -10.36 -5.81 1.60
CA SER A 41 -10.33 -7.22 1.98
C SER A 41 -9.01 -7.52 2.69
N GLN A 42 -9.05 -8.44 3.67
CA GLN A 42 -7.84 -8.87 4.40
C GLN A 42 -6.71 -9.30 3.47
N GLU A 43 -7.04 -9.94 2.34
CA GLU A 43 -6.09 -10.35 1.32
C GLU A 43 -5.35 -9.15 0.69
N ASN A 44 -6.06 -8.08 0.32
CA ASN A 44 -5.44 -6.87 -0.20
C ASN A 44 -4.62 -6.16 0.89
N LEU A 45 -5.14 -6.07 2.11
CA LEU A 45 -4.43 -5.43 3.22
C LEU A 45 -3.13 -6.16 3.55
N GLN A 46 -3.16 -7.50 3.58
CA GLN A 46 -1.98 -8.32 3.84
C GLN A 46 -0.94 -8.19 2.73
N MET A 47 -1.38 -8.23 1.47
CA MET A 47 -0.51 -8.04 0.30
C MET A 47 0.14 -6.65 0.30
N PHE A 48 -0.62 -5.61 0.65
CA PHE A 48 -0.07 -4.27 0.83
C PHE A 48 0.91 -4.20 1.99
N ARG A 49 0.62 -4.89 3.10
CA ARG A 49 1.49 -4.91 4.27
C ARG A 49 2.85 -5.52 3.95
N GLU A 50 2.85 -6.68 3.31
CA GLU A 50 4.07 -7.38 2.86
C GLU A 50 4.86 -6.50 1.89
N ALA A 51 4.19 -5.92 0.90
CA ALA A 51 4.83 -5.03 -0.06
C ALA A 51 5.46 -3.80 0.59
N ILE A 52 4.79 -3.19 1.56
CA ILE A 52 5.34 -2.03 2.28
C ILE A 52 6.52 -2.42 3.14
N GLU A 53 6.45 -3.57 3.82
CA GLU A 53 7.56 -4.10 4.61
C GLU A 53 8.79 -4.36 3.73
N ASP A 54 8.61 -4.88 2.52
CA ASP A 54 9.69 -5.08 1.55
C ASP A 54 10.25 -3.76 0.99
N ILE A 55 9.41 -2.74 0.80
CA ILE A 55 9.81 -1.42 0.28
C ILE A 55 10.52 -0.58 1.34
N LEU A 56 9.90 -0.41 2.51
CA LEU A 56 10.42 0.43 3.58
C LEU A 56 11.48 -0.30 4.42
N GLY A 57 11.50 -1.63 4.39
CA GLY A 57 12.32 -2.43 5.30
C GLY A 57 11.86 -2.36 6.76
N GLU A 58 10.71 -1.75 7.02
CA GLU A 58 10.09 -1.60 8.33
C GLU A 58 8.63 -2.04 8.29
N GLU A 59 8.17 -2.67 9.38
CA GLU A 59 6.82 -3.22 9.46
C GLU A 59 5.80 -2.06 9.51
N PRO A 60 4.93 -1.91 8.50
CA PRO A 60 3.97 -0.80 8.49
C PRO A 60 2.97 -0.91 9.66
N PRO A 61 2.46 0.24 10.14
CA PRO A 61 1.49 0.26 11.23
C PRO A 61 0.25 -0.57 10.89
N GLN A 62 -0.23 -1.33 11.87
CA GLN A 62 -1.43 -2.17 11.73
C GLN A 62 -2.68 -1.29 11.71
N LEU A 63 -3.20 -1.01 10.50
CA LEU A 63 -4.40 -0.21 10.26
C LEU A 63 -5.67 -1.06 10.08
#